data_AF-A0A7C4ZTL3-F1
#
_entry.id   AF-A0A7C4ZTL3-F1
#
_cell.length_a   1.000
_cell.length_b   1.000
_cell.length_c   1.000
_cell.angle_alpha   90.00
_cell.angle_beta   90.00
_cell.angle_gamma   90.00
#
_symmetry.space_group_name_H-M   'P 1'
#
loop_
_entity.id
_entity.type
_entity.pdbx_description
1 polymer ?
#
loop_
_entity_poly.entity_id
_entity_poly.type
_entity_poly.pdbx_seq_one_letter_code
_entity_poly.pdbx_strand_id
1 'polypeptide(L)'
;MLKDLYGTVVISRFVKVESVDRGKELGATDALEIERAIKEGWIKVADLTRRQKQTVQRLVSEARVGLGEAEALTIARDEKVPIILDDKEARAIAKSWDLEL
;
A
#
# COMPACT_ATOMS: atom_id res chain seq x y z
N MET A 1 -12.60 -12.51 -2.91
CA MET A 1 -11.88 -12.82 -1.66
C MET A 1 -11.54 -11.57 -0.86
N LEU A 2 -10.72 -10.60 -1.31
CA LEU A 2 -10.47 -9.37 -0.52
C LEU A 2 -11.68 -8.41 -0.46
N LYS A 3 -12.35 -8.20 -1.60
CA LYS A 3 -13.55 -7.35 -1.69
C LYS A 3 -14.66 -7.83 -0.74
N ASP A 4 -14.83 -9.14 -0.62
CA ASP A 4 -15.87 -9.73 0.24
C ASP A 4 -15.52 -9.63 1.73
N LEU A 5 -14.23 -9.65 2.08
CA LEU A 5 -13.75 -9.57 3.47
C LEU A 5 -13.70 -8.13 3.99
N TYR A 6 -13.22 -7.19 3.17
CA TYR A 6 -12.92 -5.82 3.61
C TYR A 6 -13.85 -4.77 2.99
N GLY A 7 -14.61 -5.11 1.96
CA GLY A 7 -15.48 -4.19 1.21
C GLY A 7 -14.70 -3.21 0.33
N THR A 8 -13.76 -2.48 0.91
CA THR A 8 -12.86 -1.54 0.22
C THR A 8 -11.45 -1.66 0.80
N VAL A 9 -10.45 -1.54 -0.05
CA VAL A 9 -9.04 -1.47 0.36
C VAL A 9 -8.39 -0.20 -0.18
N VAL A 10 -7.37 0.28 0.52
CA VAL A 10 -6.57 1.42 0.10
C VAL A 10 -5.19 0.92 -0.30
N ILE A 11 -4.69 1.37 -1.45
CA ILE A 11 -3.31 1.17 -1.88
C ILE A 11 -2.63 2.52 -2.07
N SER A 12 -1.32 2.55 -1.93
CA SER A 12 -0.55 3.75 -2.23
C SER A 12 -0.45 3.99 -3.73
N ARG A 13 -0.13 5.22 -4.13
CA ARG A 13 0.15 5.52 -5.54
C ARG A 13 1.32 4.71 -6.10
N PHE A 14 2.37 4.46 -5.31
CA PHE A 14 3.47 3.60 -5.74
C PHE A 14 2.99 2.20 -6.11
N VAL A 15 2.20 1.56 -5.24
CA VAL A 15 1.65 0.21 -5.49
C VAL A 15 0.79 0.19 -6.75
N LYS A 16 -0.02 1.23 -7.00
CA LYS A 16 -0.77 1.33 -8.27
C LYS A 16 0.17 1.36 -9.47
N VAL A 17 1.24 2.17 -9.43
CA VAL A 17 2.17 2.28 -10.56
C VAL A 17 2.88 0.96 -10.81
N GLU A 18 3.34 0.29 -9.75
CA GLU A 18 4.03 -0.99 -9.84
C GLU A 18 3.10 -2.11 -10.33
N SER A 19 2.01 -2.36 -9.61
CA SER A 19 1.14 -3.51 -9.88
C SER A 19 0.22 -3.32 -11.08
N VAL A 20 -0.07 -2.07 -11.47
CA VAL A 20 -0.98 -1.79 -12.60
C VAL A 20 -0.24 -1.26 -13.81
N ASP A 21 0.43 -0.11 -13.69
CA ASP A 21 1.00 0.54 -14.87
C ASP A 21 2.16 -0.29 -15.42
N ARG A 22 3.13 -0.61 -14.57
CA ARG A 22 4.28 -1.44 -14.95
C ARG A 22 3.88 -2.90 -15.16
N GLY A 23 2.97 -3.43 -14.36
CA GLY A 23 2.40 -4.76 -14.55
C GLY A 23 1.82 -4.96 -15.96
N LYS A 24 1.01 -4.01 -16.45
CA LYS A 24 0.46 -4.05 -17.81
C LYS A 24 1.53 -4.02 -18.89
N GLU A 25 2.57 -3.19 -18.73
CA GLU A 25 3.69 -3.13 -19.67
C GLU A 25 4.45 -4.47 -19.78
N LEU A 26 4.45 -5.25 -18.69
CA LEU A 26 5.07 -6.58 -18.62
C LEU A 26 4.11 -7.71 -19.03
N GLY A 27 2.86 -7.40 -19.39
CA GLY A 27 1.86 -8.40 -19.77
C GLY A 27 1.26 -9.18 -18.60
N ALA A 28 1.38 -8.66 -17.37
CA ALA A 28 0.80 -9.28 -16.18
C ALA A 28 -0.74 -9.18 -16.22
N THR A 29 -1.44 -10.32 -16.22
CA THR A 29 -2.90 -10.35 -16.42
C THR A 29 -3.69 -9.85 -15.22
N ASP A 30 -3.14 -10.02 -14.02
CA ASP A 30 -3.63 -9.51 -12.74
C ASP A 30 -3.69 -7.97 -12.70
N ALA A 31 -2.76 -7.29 -13.38
CA ALA A 31 -2.77 -5.83 -13.50
C ALA A 31 -4.09 -5.28 -14.07
N LEU A 32 -4.74 -6.01 -14.99
CA LEU A 32 -6.05 -5.64 -15.55
C LEU A 32 -7.19 -5.79 -14.54
N GLU A 33 -7.10 -6.78 -13.66
CA GLU A 33 -8.09 -6.98 -12.60
C GLU A 33 -7.97 -5.90 -11.52
N ILE A 34 -6.74 -5.56 -11.12
CA ILE A 34 -6.48 -4.45 -10.18
C ILE A 34 -6.93 -3.11 -10.80
N GLU A 35 -6.69 -2.87 -12.09
CA GLU A 35 -7.17 -1.65 -12.74
C GLU A 35 -8.71 -1.55 -12.73
N ARG A 36 -9.40 -2.65 -13.05
CA ARG A 36 -10.86 -2.72 -13.00
C ARG A 36 -11.37 -2.47 -11.59
N ALA A 37 -10.72 -3.06 -10.60
CA ALA A 37 -11.02 -2.88 -9.19
C ALA A 37 -10.90 -1.42 -8.71
N ILE A 38 -9.89 -0.70 -9.20
CA ILE A 38 -9.74 0.74 -8.98
C ILE A 38 -10.86 1.52 -9.66
N LYS A 39 -11.19 1.19 -10.92
CA LYS A 39 -12.28 1.83 -11.67
C LYS A 39 -13.66 1.63 -11.02
N GLU A 40 -13.89 0.46 -10.44
CA GLU A 40 -15.10 0.13 -9.67
C GLU A 40 -15.12 0.78 -8.28
N GLY A 41 -14.01 1.37 -7.83
CA GLY A 41 -13.92 2.13 -6.57
C GLY A 41 -13.77 1.29 -5.31
N TRP A 42 -13.62 -0.05 -5.43
CA TRP A 42 -13.38 -0.89 -4.25
C TRP A 42 -11.89 -0.94 -3.87
N ILE A 43 -10.98 -0.70 -4.82
CA ILE A 43 -9.60 -0.30 -4.50
C ILE A 43 -9.50 1.21 -4.63
N LYS A 44 -9.12 1.89 -3.55
CA LYS A 44 -8.86 3.33 -3.53
C LYS A 44 -7.37 3.58 -3.62
N VAL A 45 -6.95 4.55 -4.43
CA VAL A 45 -5.56 4.96 -4.55
C VAL A 45 -5.35 6.23 -3.71
N ALA A 46 -4.50 6.14 -2.70
CA ALA A 46 -4.17 7.26 -1.83
C ALA A 46 -2.92 8.00 -2.33
N ASP A 47 -2.98 9.33 -2.23
CA ASP A 47 -1.84 10.22 -2.41
C ASP A 47 -1.23 10.59 -1.06
N LEU A 48 0.10 10.66 -1.03
CA LEU A 48 0.80 11.09 0.19
C LEU A 48 0.82 12.61 0.34
N THR A 49 0.46 13.07 1.54
CA THR A 49 0.71 14.44 1.99
C THR A 49 2.22 14.70 2.17
N ARG A 50 2.61 15.97 2.29
CA ARG A 50 4.02 16.34 2.56
C ARG A 50 4.57 15.72 3.84
N ARG A 51 3.78 15.66 4.90
CA ARG A 51 4.15 15.05 6.18
C ARG A 51 4.36 13.53 6.03
N GLN A 52 3.47 12.87 5.31
CA GLN A 52 3.59 11.44 5.03
C GLN A 52 4.85 11.14 4.21
N LYS A 53 5.16 11.93 3.18
CA LYS A 53 6.40 11.78 2.40
C LYS A 53 7.66 11.84 3.24
N GLN A 54 7.72 12.71 4.25
CA GLN A 54 8.86 12.77 5.18
C GLN A 54 8.97 11.49 6.03
N THR A 55 7.84 10.92 6.44
CA THR A 55 7.81 9.66 7.20
C THR A 55 8.28 8.49 6.34
N VAL A 56 7.78 8.40 5.09
CA VAL A 56 8.21 7.41 4.11
C VAL A 56 9.71 7.48 3.85
N GLN A 57 10.26 8.69 3.66
CA GLN A 57 11.70 8.84 3.44
C GLN A 57 12.54 8.26 4.57
N ARG A 58 12.15 8.49 5.84
CA ARG A 58 12.85 7.93 7.01
C ARG A 58 12.75 6.40 7.04
N LEU A 59 11.57 5.84 6.77
CA LEU A 59 11.38 4.39 6.72
C LEU A 59 12.28 3.73 5.66
N VAL A 60 12.34 4.31 4.47
CA VAL A 60 13.15 3.78 3.37
C VAL A 60 14.66 3.90 3.68
N SER A 61 15.11 5.03 4.24
CA SER A 61 16.54 5.25 4.48
C SER A 61 17.07 4.56 5.73
N GLU A 62 16.27 4.43 6.78
CA GLU A 62 16.73 3.99 8.11
C GLU A 62 16.26 2.57 8.44
N ALA A 63 15.08 2.15 7.97
CA ALA A 63 14.46 0.88 8.37
C ALA A 63 14.54 -0.22 7.28
N ARG A 64 15.19 0.04 6.14
CA ARG A 64 15.35 -0.90 5.01
C ARG A 64 14.04 -1.49 4.48
N VAL A 65 12.94 -0.76 4.63
CA VAL A 65 11.64 -1.16 4.11
C VAL A 65 11.49 -0.66 2.67
N GLY A 66 10.89 -1.48 1.81
CA GLY A 66 10.59 -1.10 0.43
C GLY A 66 9.66 0.12 0.34
N LEU A 67 9.70 0.84 -0.77
CA LEU A 67 8.91 2.07 -0.92
C LEU A 67 7.41 1.79 -0.77
N GLY A 68 6.86 0.75 -1.42
CA GLY A 68 5.45 0.39 -1.31
C GLY A 68 5.00 0.12 0.13
N GLU A 69 5.77 -0.70 0.85
CA GLU A 69 5.54 -1.02 2.27
C GLU A 69 5.61 0.23 3.16
N ALA A 70 6.58 1.12 2.91
CA ALA A 70 6.74 2.36 3.66
C ALA A 70 5.56 3.32 3.45
N GLU A 71 5.06 3.45 2.21
CA GLU A 71 3.86 4.23 1.91
C GLU A 71 2.63 3.63 2.59
N ALA A 72 2.44 2.31 2.51
CA ALA A 72 1.32 1.60 3.12
C ALA A 72 1.29 1.78 4.65
N LEU A 73 2.42 1.56 5.33
CA LEU A 73 2.59 1.78 6.77
C LEU A 73 2.20 3.20 7.17
N THR A 74 2.66 4.18 6.39
CA THR A 74 2.41 5.60 6.67
C THR A 74 0.93 5.96 6.49
N ILE A 75 0.29 5.44 5.44
CA ILE A 75 -1.15 5.65 5.18
C ILE A 75 -1.97 4.99 6.30
N ALA A 76 -1.73 3.72 6.60
CA ALA A 76 -2.51 2.98 7.59
C ALA A 76 -2.45 3.61 8.98
N ARG A 77 -1.26 4.08 9.39
CA ARG A 77 -1.08 4.79 10.66
C ARG A 77 -1.87 6.09 10.73
N ASP A 78 -1.82 6.91 9.69
CA ASP A 78 -2.49 8.20 9.67
C ASP A 78 -4.02 8.05 9.55
N GLU A 79 -4.49 7.08 8.77
CA GLU A 79 -5.91 6.79 8.56
C GLU A 79 -6.52 5.90 9.65
N LYS A 80 -5.69 5.27 10.49
CA LYS A 80 -6.07 4.33 11.56
C LYS A 80 -6.88 3.14 11.02
N VAL A 81 -6.38 2.52 9.97
CA VAL A 81 -6.99 1.35 9.32
C VAL A 81 -6.09 0.13 9.43
N PRO A 82 -6.64 -1.11 9.37
CA PRO A 82 -5.83 -2.32 9.30
C PRO A 82 -4.93 -2.34 8.06
N ILE A 83 -3.82 -3.06 8.13
CA ILE A 83 -2.81 -3.11 7.07
C ILE A 83 -2.40 -4.53 6.73
N ILE A 84 -2.28 -4.81 5.43
CA ILE A 84 -1.77 -6.08 4.91
C ILE A 84 -0.34 -5.84 4.41
N LEU A 85 0.62 -6.62 4.91
CA LEU A 85 2.05 -6.50 4.60
C LEU A 85 2.68 -7.88 4.39
N ASP A 86 3.45 -8.05 3.32
CA ASP A 86 4.16 -9.29 3.01
C ASP A 86 5.62 -9.28 3.50
N ASP A 87 6.20 -8.10 3.70
CA ASP A 87 7.55 -7.91 4.19
C ASP A 87 7.69 -8.09 5.71
N LYS A 88 8.78 -8.74 6.16
CA LYS A 88 8.99 -9.07 7.57
C LYS A 88 9.33 -7.83 8.39
N GLU A 89 10.20 -6.97 7.86
CA GLU A 89 10.65 -5.73 8.46
C GLU A 89 9.47 -4.76 8.58
N ALA A 90 8.65 -4.64 7.53
CA ALA A 90 7.43 -3.84 7.54
C ALA A 90 6.43 -4.31 8.62
N ARG A 91 6.17 -5.63 8.73
CA ARG A 91 5.32 -6.18 9.80
C ARG A 91 5.87 -5.91 11.20
N ALA A 92 7.18 -5.91 11.39
CA ALA A 92 7.78 -5.56 12.67
C ALA A 92 7.54 -4.08 13.03
N ILE A 93 7.61 -3.18 12.04
CA ILE A 93 7.30 -1.75 12.22
C ILE A 93 5.81 -1.55 12.51
N ALA A 94 4.92 -2.22 11.77
CA ALA A 94 3.48 -2.16 12.02
C ALA A 94 3.14 -2.51 13.47
N LYS A 95 3.73 -3.59 14.00
CA LYS A 95 3.58 -3.98 15.41
C LYS A 95 4.14 -2.93 16.38
N SER A 96 5.28 -2.31 16.06
CA SER A 96 5.85 -1.23 16.89
C SER A 96 5.01 0.03 16.91
N TRP A 97 4.11 0.19 15.94
CA TRP A 97 3.16 1.30 15.80
C TRP A 97 1.74 0.92 16.25
N ASP A 98 1.57 -0.25 16.85
CA ASP A 98 0.27 -0.81 17.28
C ASP A 98 -0.77 -0.84 16.15
N LEU A 99 -0.33 -1.09 14.91
CA LEU A 99 -1.24 -1.30 13.77
C LEU A 99 -1.83 -2.70 13.79
N GLU A 100 -3.10 -2.80 13.41
CA GLU A 100 -3.79 -4.07 13.17
C GLU A 100 -3.35 -4.69 11.83
N LEU A 101 -2.92 -5.96 11.87
CA LEU A 101 -2.45 -6.76 10.73
C LEU A 101 -3.51 -7.76 10.28
#